data_AF-A0A7Y6E5Q6-F1
#
_entry.id   AF-A0A7Y6E5Q6-F1
#
_cell.length_a   1.000
_cell.length_b   1.000
_cell.length_c   1.000
_cell.angle_alpha   90.00
_cell.angle_beta   90.00
_cell.angle_gamma   90.00
#
_symmetry.space_group_name_H-M   'P 1'
#
loop_
_entity.id
_entity.type
_entity.pdbx_description
1 polymer ?
#
loop_
_entity_poly.entity_id
_entity_poly.type
_entity_poly.pdbx_seq_one_letter_code
_entity_poly.pdbx_strand_id
1 'polypeptide(L)' 'MDDPYAVTADYYEVMSKPYWTLLRPVLAEGLRSVDTAAGPVLDIGAGTGISTQVVADTL' A
#
# COMPACT_ATOMS: atom_id res chain seq x y z
N MET A 1 -18.71 -4.55 -17.31
CA MET A 1 -17.74 -5.29 -16.48
C MET A 1 -18.18 -5.08 -15.06
N ASP A 2 -18.35 -6.15 -14.30
CA ASP A 2 -18.76 -6.06 -12.90
C ASP A 2 -17.57 -5.55 -12.08
N ASP A 3 -17.79 -4.56 -11.22
CA ASP A 3 -16.77 -3.98 -10.34
C ASP A 3 -17.06 -4.43 -8.89
N PRO A 4 -16.65 -5.65 -8.51
CA PRO A 4 -16.85 -6.13 -7.14
C PRO A 4 -16.05 -5.30 -6.12
N TYR A 5 -15.03 -4.58 -6.55
CA TYR A 5 -14.27 -3.69 -5.68
C TYR A 5 -15.10 -2.47 -5.29
N ALA A 6 -15.85 -1.86 -6.22
CA ALA A 6 -16.71 -0.71 -5.93
C ALA A 6 -17.70 -0.96 -4.77
N VAL A 7 -18.20 -2.19 -4.62
CA VAL A 7 -19.15 -2.56 -3.56
C VAL A 7 -18.46 -2.86 -2.23
N THR A 8 -17.20 -3.29 -2.27
CA THR A 8 -16.47 -3.80 -1.10
C THR A 8 -15.36 -2.86 -0.60
N ALA A 9 -15.01 -1.82 -1.35
CA ALA A 9 -13.90 -0.91 -1.08
C ALA A 9 -13.98 -0.27 0.31
N ASP A 10 -15.16 0.21 0.71
CA ASP A 10 -15.38 0.85 2.01
C ASP A 10 -15.10 -0.08 3.20
N TYR A 11 -15.22 -1.39 3.00
CA TYR A 11 -14.96 -2.40 4.02
C TYR A 11 -13.52 -2.91 4.00
N TYR A 12 -12.81 -2.75 2.88
CA TYR A 12 -11.48 -3.32 2.67
C TYR A 12 -10.48 -2.83 3.71
N GLU A 13 -10.46 -1.53 3.99
CA GLU A 13 -9.53 -0.97 4.97
C GLU A 13 -9.74 -1.58 6.35
N VAL A 14 -10.99 -1.64 6.84
CA VAL A 14 -11.31 -2.21 8.16
C VAL A 14 -10.90 -3.68 8.24
N MET A 15 -11.22 -4.47 7.21
CA MET A 15 -10.95 -5.90 7.18
C MET A 15 -9.46 -6.23 7.02
N SER A 16 -8.70 -5.37 6.35
CA SER A 16 -7.28 -5.59 6.07
C SER A 16 -6.34 -5.15 7.19
N LYS A 17 -6.81 -4.40 8.19
CA LYS A 17 -6.00 -3.88 9.32
C LYS A 17 -5.07 -4.92 9.98
N PRO A 18 -5.55 -6.11 10.40
CA PRO A 18 -4.68 -7.09 11.06
C PRO A 18 -3.52 -7.55 10.17
N TYR A 19 -3.76 -7.68 8.86
CA TYR A 19 -2.75 -8.07 7.89
C TYR A 19 -1.73 -6.95 7.67
N TRP A 20 -2.19 -5.70 7.55
CA TRP A 20 -1.30 -4.56 7.40
C TRP A 20 -0.43 -4.32 8.63
N THR A 21 -0.90 -4.58 9.85
CA THR A 21 -0.05 -4.54 11.06
C THR A 21 1.20 -5.41 10.91
N LEU A 22 1.09 -6.57 10.25
CA LEU A 22 2.21 -7.48 10.02
C LEU A 22 3.06 -7.08 8.81
N LEU A 23 2.42 -6.60 7.73
CA LEU A 23 3.09 -6.32 6.46
C LEU A 23 3.84 -4.99 6.45
N ARG A 24 3.35 -3.95 7.15
CA ARG A 24 3.96 -2.61 7.18
C ARG A 24 5.46 -2.61 7.46
N PRO A 25 5.98 -3.25 8.53
CA PRO A 25 7.42 -3.23 8.81
C PRO A 25 8.25 -3.98 7.76
N VAL A 26 7.71 -5.04 7.15
CA VAL A 26 8.39 -5.82 6.11
C VAL A 26 8.51 -5.00 4.82
N LEU A 27 7.42 -4.34 4.42
CA LEU A 27 7.44 -3.45 3.26
C LEU A 27 8.39 -2.27 3.48
N ALA A 28 8.32 -1.62 4.64
CA ALA A 28 9.20 -0.51 4.97
C ALA A 28 10.68 -0.91 4.95
N GLU A 29 11.04 -2.09 5.45
CA GLU A 29 12.42 -2.61 5.33
C GLU A 29 12.83 -2.79 3.86
N GLY A 30 12.00 -3.46 3.05
CA GLY A 30 12.31 -3.68 1.64
C GLY A 30 12.51 -2.39 0.83
N LEU A 31 11.90 -1.28 1.27
CA LEU A 31 12.01 0.02 0.62
C LEU A 31 13.27 0.81 1.02
N ARG A 32 13.96 0.48 2.13
CA ARG A 32 15.09 1.30 2.63
C ARG A 32 16.27 1.44 1.65
N SER A 33 16.40 0.55 0.67
CA SER A 33 17.45 0.58 -0.34
C SER A 33 17.04 1.26 -1.65
N VAL A 34 15.80 1.77 -1.75
CA VAL A 34 15.31 2.44 -2.96
C VAL A 34 15.95 3.81 -3.10
N ASP A 35 16.58 4.05 -4.26
CA ASP A 35 17.09 5.36 -4.63
C ASP A 35 15.98 6.20 -5.30
N THR A 36 15.46 7.18 -4.57
CA THR A 36 14.42 8.10 -5.06
C THR A 36 14.94 9.17 -6.02
N ALA A 37 16.26 9.35 -6.16
CA ALA A 37 16.85 10.23 -7.16
C ALA A 37 16.85 9.60 -8.57
N ALA A 38 16.75 8.27 -8.65
CA ALA A 38 16.64 7.54 -9.93
C ALA A 38 15.26 7.70 -10.59
N GLY A 39 14.24 8.14 -9.86
CA GLY A 39 12.90 8.41 -10.37
C GLY A 39 11.79 8.28 -9.32
N PRO A 40 10.54 8.61 -9.69
CA PRO A 40 9.40 8.50 -8.79
C PRO A 40 9.00 7.03 -8.53
N VAL A 41 8.34 6.80 -7.40
CA VAL A 41 7.76 5.50 -7.06
C VAL A 41 6.32 5.42 -7.57
N LEU A 42 5.96 4.27 -8.17
CA LEU A 42 4.62 3.98 -8.67
C LEU A 42 4.04 2.77 -7.91
N ASP A 43 2.91 2.99 -7.22
CA ASP A 43 2.14 1.95 -6.54
C ASP A 43 0.98 1.48 -7.43
N ILE A 44 1.18 0.36 -8.13
CA ILE A 44 0.19 -0.17 -9.08
C ILE A 44 -0.87 -0.96 -8.32
N GLY A 45 -2.14 -0.56 -8.45
CA GLY A 45 -3.25 -1.23 -7.77
C GLY A 45 -3.36 -0.84 -6.29
N ALA A 46 -2.99 0.40 -5.95
CA ALA A 46 -2.94 0.92 -4.58
C ALA A 46 -4.22 0.77 -3.74
N GLY A 47 -5.38 0.53 -4.36
CA GLY A 47 -6.65 0.32 -3.66
C GLY A 47 -6.99 1.49 -2.74
N THR A 48 -7.17 1.21 -1.44
CA THR A 48 -7.43 2.24 -0.41
C THR A 48 -6.19 3.06 -0.02
N GLY A 49 -5.03 2.82 -0.65
CA GLY A 49 -3.81 3.62 -0.49
C GLY A 49 -2.96 3.28 0.73
N ILE A 50 -3.23 2.16 1.42
CA ILE A 50 -2.48 1.78 2.64
C ILE A 50 -1.00 1.51 2.32
N SER A 51 -0.71 0.80 1.22
CA SER A 51 0.66 0.61 0.72
C SER A 51 1.32 1.93 0.34
N THR A 52 0.60 2.82 -0.34
CA THR A 52 1.09 4.12 -0.75
C THR A 52 1.48 4.99 0.44
N GLN A 53 0.71 4.94 1.54
CA GLN A 53 1.08 5.60 2.79
C GLN A 53 2.37 5.03 3.38
N VAL A 54 2.56 3.70 3.38
CA VAL A 54 3.81 3.10 3.85
C VAL A 54 5.00 3.56 3.01
N VAL A 55 4.84 3.65 1.69
CA VAL A 55 5.86 4.18 0.78
C VAL A 55 6.21 5.63 1.16
N ALA A 56 5.20 6.49 1.31
CA ALA A 56 5.39 7.90 1.68
C ALA A 56 5.97 8.11 3.09
N ASP A 57 5.68 7.21 4.03
CA ASP A 57 6.25 7.24 5.38
C ASP A 57 7.71 6.75 5.42
N THR A 58 8.14 5.98 4.41
CA THR A 58 9.44 5.28 4.41
C THR A 58 10.50 5.96 3.55
N LEU A 59 10.12 6.50 2.39
CA LEU A 59 11.01 7.07 1.37
C LEU A 59 10.97 8.60 1.36
#